data_AF-A0A1H7PZ97-F1
#
_entry.id   AF-A0A1H7PZ97-F1
#
_cell.length_a   1.000
_cell.length_b   1.000
_cell.length_c   1.000
_cell.angle_alpha   90.00
_cell.angle_beta   90.00
_cell.angle_gamma   90.00
#
_symmetry.space_group_name_H-M   'P 1'
#
loop_
_entity.id
_entity.type
_entity.pdbx_description
1 polymer ?
#
loop_
_entity_poly.entity_id
_entity_poly.type
_entity_poly.pdbx_seq_one_letter_code
_entity_poly.pdbx_strand_id
1 'polypeptide(L)' 'MYAWLWRKLPGGTGVRIVLAAALAALTVAVLWYVVFPLLEPAVQLDEVTVQR' A
#
# COMPACT_ATOMS: atom_id res chain seq x y z
N MET A 1 13.88 25.51 11.17
CA MET A 1 14.53 24.31 10.61
C MET A 1 13.61 23.33 9.87
N TYR A 2 12.28 23.55 9.81
CA TYR A 2 11.40 22.83 8.86
C TYR A 2 11.09 23.63 7.58
N ALA A 3 11.25 24.96 7.63
CA ALA A 3 10.92 25.85 6.51
C ALA A 3 11.74 25.61 5.22
N TRP A 4 12.99 25.14 5.32
CA TRP A 4 13.83 24.87 4.15
C TRP A 4 13.38 23.60 3.42
N LEU A 5 12.99 22.57 4.17
CA LEU A 5 12.40 21.36 3.60
C LEU A 5 11.05 21.69 2.94
N TRP A 6 10.32 22.68 3.47
CA TRP A 6 9.04 23.19 2.96
C TRP A 6 9.11 23.94 1.62
N ARG A 7 10.27 24.46 1.25
CA ARG A 7 10.49 25.20 0.00
C ARG A 7 10.80 24.34 -1.23
N LYS A 8 11.08 23.05 -1.05
CA LYS A 8 11.60 22.15 -2.11
C LYS A 8 10.57 21.22 -2.74
N LEU A 9 9.34 21.20 -2.22
CA LEU A 9 8.24 20.48 -2.86
C LEU A 9 7.34 21.51 -3.56
N PRO A 10 7.11 21.40 -4.88
CA PRO A 10 6.17 22.25 -5.58
C PRO A 10 4.76 21.91 -5.11
N GLY A 11 4.05 22.90 -4.57
CA GLY A 11 2.73 22.74 -3.99
C GLY A 11 2.73 22.82 -2.46
N GLY A 12 1.79 23.59 -1.91
CA GLY A 12 1.67 23.86 -0.47
C GLY A 12 1.40 22.60 0.38
N THR A 13 1.16 22.80 1.68
CA THR A 13 0.91 21.72 2.67
C THR A 13 0.01 20.60 2.16
N GLY A 14 -1.07 20.97 1.46
CA GLY A 14 -2.05 20.03 0.92
C GLY A 14 -1.45 19.04 -0.08
N VAL A 15 -0.56 19.50 -0.98
CA VAL A 15 0.06 18.62 -1.99
C VAL A 15 0.98 17.60 -1.32
N ARG A 16 1.67 17.97 -0.25
CA ARG A 16 2.51 17.03 0.52
C ARG A 16 1.69 15.96 1.23
N ILE A 17 0.58 16.37 1.84
CA ILE A 17 -0.34 15.44 2.51
C ILE A 17 -0.93 14.48 1.47
N VAL A 18 -1.36 14.99 0.32
CA VAL A 18 -1.89 14.17 -0.77
C VAL A 18 -0.83 13.21 -1.30
N LEU A 19 0.42 13.65 -1.49
CA LEU A 19 1.50 12.79 -1.95
C LEU A 19 1.82 11.68 -0.94
N ALA A 20 1.88 12.01 0.35
CA ALA A 20 2.12 11.03 1.41
C ALA A 20 0.96 10.03 1.53
N ALA A 21 -0.29 10.52 1.46
CA ALA A 21 -1.48 9.69 1.44
C ALA A 21 -1.52 8.79 0.20
N ALA A 22 -1.13 9.30 -0.96
CA ALA A 22 -1.04 8.53 -2.20
C ALA A 22 -0.01 7.41 -2.10
N LEU A 23 1.18 7.67 -1.53
CA LEU A 23 2.18 6.63 -1.31
C LEU A 23 1.70 5.54 -0.34
N ALA A 24 1.03 5.94 0.75
CA ALA A 24 0.44 5.00 1.69
C ALA A 24 -0.65 4.14 1.02
N ALA A 25 -1.58 4.77 0.29
CA ALA A 25 -2.63 4.08 -0.44
C ALA A 25 -2.06 3.14 -1.51
N LEU A 26 -1.00 3.56 -2.21
CA LEU A 26 -0.33 2.74 -3.22
C LEU A 26 0.32 1.51 -2.59
N THR A 27 0.92 1.65 -1.41
CA THR A 27 1.50 0.53 -0.65
C THR A 27 0.41 -0.46 -0.24
N VAL A 28 -0.70 0.03 0.31
CA VAL A 28 -1.86 -0.81 0.68
C VAL A 28 -2.44 -1.52 -0.54
N ALA A 29 -2.56 -0.83 -1.67
CA ALA A 29 -3.04 -1.40 -2.92
C ALA A 29 -2.09 -2.50 -3.42
N VAL A 30 -0.78 -2.31 -3.36
CA VAL A 30 0.20 -3.34 -3.74
C VAL A 30 0.09 -4.56 -2.81
N LEU A 31 -0.02 -4.36 -1.50
CA LEU A 31 -0.27 -5.45 -0.55
C LEU A 31 -1.55 -6.21 -0.91
N TRP A 32 -2.64 -5.50 -1.18
CA TRP A 32 -3.93 -6.10 -1.48
C TRP A 32 -4.00 -6.82 -2.82
N TYR A 33 -3.46 -6.24 -3.89
CA TYR A 33 -3.60 -6.76 -5.25
C TYR A 33 -2.41 -7.58 -5.74
N VAL A 34 -1.27 -7.53 -5.05
CA VAL A 34 -0.06 -8.28 -5.46
C VAL A 34 0.31 -9.31 -4.40
N VAL A 35 0.40 -8.90 -3.13
CA VAL A 35 0.83 -9.82 -2.06
C VAL A 35 -0.24 -10.88 -1.77
N PHE A 36 -1.51 -10.51 -1.66
CA PHE A 36 -2.58 -11.51 -1.46
C PHE A 36 -2.68 -12.54 -2.60
N PRO A 37 -2.70 -12.15 -3.89
CA PRO A 37 -2.72 -13.13 -4.99
C PRO A 37 -1.45 -13.98 -5.09
N LEU A 38 -0.29 -13.47 -4.66
CA LEU A 38 0.92 -14.28 -4.54
C LEU A 38 0.86 -15.25 -3.35
N LEU A 39 0.10 -14.92 -2.31
CA LEU A 39 -0.14 -15.78 -1.16
C LEU A 39 -1.24 -16.81 -1.42
N GLU A 40 -2.21 -16.55 -2.31
CA GLU A 40 -3.24 -17.51 -2.73
C GLU A 40 -2.68 -18.90 -3.11
N PRO A 41 -1.61 -19.03 -3.92
CA PRO A 41 -1.00 -20.33 -4.19
C PRO A 41 -0.18 -20.89 -3.02
N ALA A 42 0.27 -20.05 -2.08
CA ALA A 42 1.07 -20.47 -0.93
C ALA A 42 0.21 -20.89 0.27
N VAL A 43 -0.98 -20.31 0.41
CA VAL A 43 -1.97 -20.65 1.42
C VAL A 43 -2.99 -21.55 0.73
N GLN A 44 -2.74 -22.86 0.74
CA GLN A 44 -3.68 -23.88 0.27
C GLN A 44 -4.94 -23.88 1.18
N LEU A 45 -5.85 -22.92 0.97
CA LEU A 45 -7.16 -22.87 1.64
C LEU A 45 -8.17 -23.83 1.02
N ASP A 46 -7.85 -24.40 -0.15
CA ASP A 46 -8.70 -25.29 -0.94
C ASP A 46 -8.63 -26.77 -0.54
N GLU A 47 -7.77 -27.16 0.42
CA GLU A 47 -7.85 -28.51 1.01
C GLU A 47 -9.04 -28.60 1.96
N VAL A 48 -10.23 -28.58 1.35
CA VAL A 48 -11.46 -29.10 1.91
C VAL A 48 -11.20 -30.57 2.23
N THR A 49 -10.72 -30.82 3.45
CA THR A 49 -10.63 -32.17 4.02
C THR A 49 -12.04 -32.63 4.37
N VAL A 50 -12.92 -32.74 3.37
CA VAL A 50 -14.15 -33.52 3.51
C VAL A 50 -13.72 -34.96 3.31
N GLN A 51 -13.30 -35.59 4.40
CA GLN A 51 -13.29 -37.05 4.48
C GLN A 51 -14.72 -37.52 4.31
N ARG A 52 -14.96 -38.34 3.30
CA ARG A 52 -16.18 -39.11 3.13
C ARG A 52 -15.88 -40.58 3.42
#